data_AF-A0A2D9VFT1-F1
#
_entry.id   AF-A0A2D9VFT1-F1
#
_cell.length_a   1.000
_cell.length_b   1.000
_cell.length_c   1.000
_cell.angle_alpha   90.00
_cell.angle_beta   90.00
_cell.angle_gamma   90.00
#
_symmetry.space_group_name_H-M   'P 1'
#
loop_
_entity.id
_entity.type
_entity.pdbx_description
1 polymer ?
#
loop_
_entity_poly.entity_id
_entity_poly.type
_entity_poly.pdbx_seq_one_letter_code
_entity_poly.pdbx_strand_id
1 'polypeptide(L)'
;MFDSIVERMFSYKRVIFDNSSKHSKRFLNIIKNTNSYISIFLEKTKYKIDLKREYYYLGKYLSSLGNNKYDFSKDKIFIDYMDRIKLKEQLLNQNKKMLSTLYKKDKKYN
;
A
#
# COMPACT_ATOMS: atom_id res chain seq x y z
N MET A 1 -0.50 -54.95 -24.54
CA MET A 1 -0.60 -53.77 -25.46
C MET A 1 -1.26 -52.56 -24.79
N PHE A 2 -2.17 -52.75 -23.82
CA PHE A 2 -2.75 -51.66 -23.03
C PHE A 2 -1.76 -50.96 -22.07
N ASP A 3 -0.74 -51.67 -21.58
CA ASP A 3 0.23 -51.10 -20.62
C ASP A 3 0.97 -49.86 -21.13
N SER A 4 1.39 -49.85 -22.40
CA SER A 4 2.13 -48.70 -22.95
C SER A 4 1.25 -47.46 -23.16
N ILE A 5 -0.06 -47.66 -23.35
CA ILE A 5 -1.06 -46.58 -23.48
C ILE A 5 -1.36 -46.02 -22.09
N VAL A 6 -1.51 -46.89 -21.08
CA VAL A 6 -1.77 -46.52 -19.69
C VAL A 6 -0.57 -45.78 -19.10
N GLU A 7 0.67 -46.25 -19.32
CA GLU A 7 1.89 -45.56 -18.89
C GLU A 7 2.02 -44.17 -19.53
N ARG A 8 1.69 -44.03 -20.81
CA ARG A 8 1.65 -42.71 -21.47
C ARG A 8 0.61 -41.79 -20.84
N MET A 9 -0.59 -42.28 -20.53
CA MET A 9 -1.62 -41.47 -19.86
C MET A 9 -1.15 -41.00 -18.47
N PHE A 10 -0.50 -41.87 -17.68
CA PHE A 10 0.07 -41.46 -16.39
C PHE A 10 1.20 -40.43 -16.54
N SER A 11 2.03 -40.57 -17.58
CA SER A 11 3.08 -39.61 -17.90
C SER A 11 2.51 -38.24 -18.27
N TYR A 12 1.51 -38.18 -19.17
CA TYR A 12 0.83 -36.93 -19.52
C TYR A 12 0.14 -36.30 -18.33
N LYS A 13 -0.54 -37.09 -17.49
CA LYS A 13 -1.18 -36.62 -16.26
C LYS A 13 -0.15 -36.00 -15.30
N ARG A 14 1.04 -36.60 -15.19
CA ARG A 14 2.14 -36.10 -14.35
C ARG A 14 2.70 -34.78 -14.89
N VAL A 15 2.94 -34.67 -16.21
CA VAL A 15 3.41 -33.42 -16.84
C VAL A 15 2.40 -32.28 -16.68
N ILE A 16 1.10 -32.57 -16.86
CA ILE A 16 0.03 -31.59 -16.66
C ILE A 16 -0.03 -31.16 -15.19
N PHE A 17 0.09 -32.11 -14.25
CA PHE A 17 0.09 -31.81 -12.82
C PHE A 17 1.31 -30.99 -12.40
N ASP A 18 2.50 -31.32 -12.90
CA ASP A 18 3.74 -30.60 -12.59
C ASP A 18 3.72 -29.17 -13.15
N ASN A 19 3.24 -28.98 -14.39
CA ASN A 19 3.04 -27.64 -14.95
C ASN A 19 1.96 -26.86 -14.19
N SER A 20 0.82 -27.50 -13.89
CA SER A 20 -0.25 -26.89 -13.10
C SER A 20 0.24 -26.45 -11.71
N SER A 21 1.07 -27.27 -11.05
CA SER A 21 1.65 -26.95 -9.74
C SER A 21 2.63 -25.76 -9.80
N LYS A 22 3.37 -25.60 -10.91
CA LYS A 22 4.25 -24.45 -11.13
C LYS A 22 3.43 -23.18 -11.39
N HIS A 23 2.36 -23.28 -12.18
CA HIS A 23 1.47 -22.16 -12.46
C HIS A 23 0.68 -21.74 -11.22
N SER A 24 0.18 -22.69 -10.41
CA SER A 24 -0.56 -22.40 -9.18
C SER A 24 0.34 -21.73 -8.13
N LYS A 25 1.59 -22.16 -7.98
CA LYS A 25 2.58 -21.47 -7.11
C LYS A 25 2.82 -20.03 -7.54
N ARG A 26 2.95 -19.77 -8.85
CA ARG A 26 3.08 -18.40 -9.37
C ARG A 26 1.83 -17.57 -9.08
N PHE A 27 0.64 -18.14 -9.30
CA PHE A 27 -0.62 -17.46 -9.05
C PHE A 27 -0.84 -17.13 -7.57
N LEU A 28 -0.52 -18.06 -6.67
CA LEU A 28 -0.57 -17.83 -5.23
C LEU A 28 0.40 -16.74 -4.77
N ASN A 29 1.60 -16.64 -5.35
CA ASN A 29 2.52 -15.54 -5.05
C ASN A 29 1.98 -14.18 -5.52
N ILE A 30 1.35 -14.12 -6.70
CA ILE A 30 0.70 -12.89 -7.21
C ILE A 30 -0.43 -12.45 -6.29
N ILE A 31 -1.29 -13.38 -5.85
CA ILE A 31 -2.38 -13.09 -4.90
C ILE A 31 -1.84 -12.62 -3.55
N LYS A 32 -0.80 -13.29 -3.03
CA LYS A 32 -0.19 -12.94 -1.75
C LYS A 32 0.40 -11.52 -1.76
N ASN A 33 1.01 -11.13 -2.87
CA ASN A 33 1.58 -9.79 -3.04
C ASN A 33 0.50 -8.73 -3.27
N THR A 34 -0.56 -9.00 -4.03
CA THR A 34 -1.65 -8.04 -4.29
C THR A 34 -2.34 -7.57 -3.01
N ASN A 35 -2.51 -8.45 -2.02
CA ASN A 35 -3.08 -8.05 -0.73
C ASN A 35 -2.26 -6.95 -0.04
N SER A 36 -0.92 -7.03 -0.13
CA SER A 36 -0.01 -6.02 0.44
C SER A 36 -0.05 -4.70 -0.33
N TYR A 37 -0.20 -4.75 -1.66
CA TYR A 37 -0.37 -3.53 -2.46
C TYR A 37 -1.71 -2.83 -2.19
N ILE A 38 -2.78 -3.60 -2.06
CA ILE A 38 -4.12 -3.08 -1.76
C ILE A 38 -4.14 -2.42 -0.39
N SER A 39 -3.53 -3.04 0.65
CA SER A 39 -3.50 -2.45 1.98
C SER A 39 -2.77 -1.10 2.00
N ILE A 40 -1.58 -1.01 1.39
CA ILE A 40 -0.81 0.24 1.33
C ILE A 40 -1.53 1.30 0.51
N PHE A 41 -2.22 0.89 -0.56
CA PHE A 41 -3.03 1.81 -1.37
C PHE A 41 -4.18 2.40 -0.56
N LEU A 42 -4.93 1.57 0.16
CA LEU A 42 -6.01 2.02 1.04
C LEU A 42 -5.50 2.99 2.11
N GLU A 43 -4.40 2.65 2.79
CA GLU A 43 -3.79 3.55 3.78
C GLU A 43 -3.34 4.87 3.17
N LYS A 44 -2.71 4.85 1.99
CA LYS A 44 -2.30 6.06 1.28
C LYS A 44 -3.49 6.95 0.94
N THR A 45 -4.62 6.36 0.52
CA THR A 45 -5.85 7.13 0.25
C THR A 45 -6.44 7.72 1.54
N LYS A 46 -6.48 6.94 2.62
CA LYS A 46 -6.93 7.38 3.95
C LYS A 46 -6.12 8.58 4.43
N TYR A 47 -4.78 8.48 4.43
CA TYR A 47 -3.92 9.58 4.89
C TYR A 47 -4.04 10.83 4.01
N LYS A 48 -4.27 10.69 2.70
CA LYS A 48 -4.52 11.85 1.83
C LYS A 48 -5.82 12.58 2.19
N ILE A 49 -6.89 11.84 2.47
CA ILE A 49 -8.18 12.42 2.89
C ILE A 49 -8.02 13.09 4.25
N ASP A 50 -7.39 12.40 5.19
CA ASP A 50 -7.12 12.89 6.54
C ASP A 50 -6.28 14.16 6.54
N LEU A 51 -5.31 14.28 5.63
CA LEU A 51 -4.46 15.46 5.49
C LEU A 51 -5.20 16.65 4.87
N LYS A 52 -6.04 16.42 3.85
CA LYS A 52 -6.95 17.46 3.34
C LYS A 52 -7.89 17.99 4.42
N ARG A 53 -8.38 17.09 5.28
CA ARG A 53 -9.25 17.45 6.41
C ARG A 53 -8.54 18.34 7.43
N GLU A 54 -7.29 18.05 7.79
CA GLU A 54 -6.52 18.93 8.69
C GLU A 54 -6.27 20.31 8.09
N TYR A 55 -5.90 20.39 6.80
CA TYR A 55 -5.74 21.69 6.15
C TYR A 55 -7.03 22.50 6.12
N TYR A 56 -8.17 21.86 5.93
CA TYR A 56 -9.46 22.53 6.01
C TYR A 56 -9.71 23.11 7.41
N TYR A 57 -9.47 22.33 8.46
CA TYR A 57 -9.65 22.82 9.84
C TYR A 57 -8.64 23.91 10.21
N LEU A 58 -7.39 23.78 9.79
CA LEU A 58 -6.37 24.81 9.97
C LEU A 58 -6.78 26.11 9.25
N GLY A 59 -7.24 26.02 7.99
CA GLY A 59 -7.72 27.18 7.25
C GLY A 59 -8.93 27.85 7.93
N LYS A 60 -9.88 27.03 8.43
CA LYS A 60 -11.02 27.55 9.20
C LYS A 60 -10.56 28.24 10.49
N TYR A 61 -9.62 27.65 11.21
CA TYR A 61 -9.02 28.23 12.41
C TYR A 61 -8.36 29.58 12.10
N LEU A 62 -7.50 29.64 11.09
CA LEU A 62 -6.84 30.87 10.65
C LEU A 62 -7.84 31.94 10.20
N SER A 63 -8.92 31.56 9.52
CA SER A 63 -9.97 32.51 9.10
C SER A 63 -10.76 33.12 10.27
N SER A 64 -10.77 32.44 11.42
CA SER A 64 -11.43 32.93 12.63
C SER A 64 -10.55 33.88 13.45
N LEU A 65 -9.24 33.90 13.19
CA LEU A 65 -8.34 34.87 13.78
C LEU A 65 -8.51 36.20 13.05
N GLY A 66 -8.91 37.24 13.80
CA GLY A 66 -9.07 38.58 13.24
C GLY A 66 -7.77 39.16 12.67
N ASN A 67 -7.85 40.29 11.96
CA ASN A 67 -6.74 40.95 11.24
C ASN A 67 -5.55 41.46 12.08
N ASN A 68 -5.50 41.17 13.38
CA ASN A 68 -4.39 41.59 14.23
C ASN A 68 -3.17 40.71 13.97
N LYS A 69 -1.97 41.28 14.10
CA LYS A 69 -0.71 40.50 14.08
C LYS A 69 -0.78 39.44 15.19
N TYR A 70 -1.04 38.20 14.78
CA TYR A 70 -1.17 37.06 15.67
C TYR A 70 0.17 36.32 15.73
N ASP A 71 0.68 36.10 16.95
CA ASP A 71 1.91 35.33 17.16
C ASP A 71 1.58 33.84 17.30
N PHE A 72 1.81 33.09 16.22
CA PHE A 72 1.57 31.64 16.16
C PHE A 72 2.60 30.81 16.93
N SER A 73 3.72 31.40 17.36
CA SER A 73 4.82 30.64 17.96
C SER A 73 4.48 30.04 19.34
N LYS A 74 3.46 30.60 20.02
CA LYS A 74 2.99 30.14 21.35
C LYS A 74 1.58 29.58 21.32
N ASP A 75 0.94 29.56 20.15
CA ASP A 75 -0.42 29.10 20.00
C ASP A 75 -0.48 27.57 19.94
N LYS A 76 -0.95 26.98 21.05
CA LYS A 76 -1.08 25.53 21.20
C LYS A 76 -1.99 24.90 20.14
N ILE A 77 -3.03 25.61 19.70
CA ILE A 77 -4.00 25.07 18.73
C ILE A 77 -3.36 24.98 17.35
N PHE A 78 -2.70 26.06 16.92
CA PHE A 78 -1.95 26.07 15.67
C PHE A 78 -0.83 25.02 15.66
N ILE A 79 -0.06 24.93 16.75
CA ILE A 79 1.03 23.94 16.87
C ILE A 79 0.49 22.51 16.75
N ASP A 80 -0.62 22.18 17.42
CA ASP A 80 -1.24 20.85 17.34
C ASP A 80 -1.69 20.51 15.91
N TYR A 81 -2.31 21.45 15.19
CA TYR A 81 -2.65 21.23 13.77
C TYR A 81 -1.40 20.97 12.91
N MET A 82 -0.34 21.75 13.11
CA MET A 82 0.91 21.60 12.36
C MET A 82 1.59 20.25 12.65
N ASP A 83 1.61 19.81 13.90
CA ASP A 83 2.15 18.51 14.29
C ASP A 83 1.34 17.36 13.68
N ARG A 84 0.01 17.44 13.69
CA ARG A 84 -0.86 16.46 13.03
C ARG A 84 -0.62 16.38 11.52
N ILE A 85 -0.48 17.52 10.85
CA ILE A 85 -0.17 17.58 9.41
C ILE A 85 1.19 16.91 9.15
N LYS A 86 2.22 17.28 9.91
CA LYS A 86 3.57 16.73 9.78
C LYS A 86 3.60 15.22 10.00
N LEU A 87 2.87 14.72 10.98
CA LEU A 87 2.74 13.28 11.24
C LEU A 87 2.09 12.57 10.05
N LYS A 88 0.99 13.11 9.50
CA LYS A 88 0.32 12.52 8.32
C LYS A 88 1.20 12.55 7.07
N GLU A 89 2.01 13.58 6.86
CA GLU A 89 2.99 13.64 5.77
C GLU A 89 4.09 12.58 5.94
N GLN A 90 4.58 12.37 7.16
CA GLN A 90 5.56 11.33 7.47
C GLN A 90 5.00 9.94 7.15
N LEU A 91 3.75 9.65 7.55
CA LEU A 91 3.07 8.39 7.22
C LEU A 91 2.92 8.19 5.71
N LEU A 92 2.54 9.24 4.96
CA LEU A 92 2.49 9.17 3.49
C LEU A 92 3.86 8.85 2.88
N ASN A 93 4.93 9.43 3.41
CA ASN A 93 6.28 9.17 2.93
C ASN A 93 6.77 7.76 3.30
N GLN A 94 6.41 7.24 4.48
CA GLN A 94 6.65 5.84 4.85
C GLN A 94 5.93 4.89 3.90
N ASN A 95 4.66 5.14 3.57
CA ASN A 95 3.91 4.31 2.62
C ASN A 95 4.53 4.33 1.22
N LYS A 96 5.05 5.48 0.75
CA LYS A 96 5.82 5.55 -0.50
C LYS A 96 7.08 4.67 -0.45
N LYS A 97 7.83 4.74 0.66
CA LYS A 97 9.04 3.92 0.87
C LYS A 97 8.71 2.42 0.88
N MET A 98 7.68 2.00 1.62
CA MET A 98 7.22 0.60 1.64
C MET A 98 6.83 0.11 0.24
N LEU A 99 6.07 0.91 -0.51
CA LEU A 99 5.61 0.54 -1.86
C LEU A 99 6.79 0.38 -2.83
N SER A 100 7.79 1.27 -2.76
CA SER A 100 9.03 1.12 -3.53
C SER A 100 9.84 -0.13 -3.14
N THR A 101 9.82 -0.51 -1.86
CA THR A 101 10.53 -1.69 -1.35
C THR A 101 9.86 -2.98 -1.84
N LEU A 102 8.53 -3.05 -1.79
CA LEU A 102 7.76 -4.16 -2.34
C LEU A 102 7.99 -4.31 -3.85
N TYR A 103 7.97 -3.20 -4.59
CA TYR A 103 8.26 -3.23 -6.03
C TYR A 103 9.66 -3.78 -6.35
N LYS A 104 10.68 -3.38 -5.58
CA LYS A 104 12.04 -3.93 -5.72
C LYS A 104 12.12 -5.42 -5.37
N LYS A 105 11.38 -5.84 -4.35
CA LYS A 105 11.33 -7.25 -3.92
C LYS A 105 10.72 -8.11 -5.03
N ASP A 106 9.60 -7.70 -5.60
CA ASP A 106 8.90 -8.44 -6.63
C ASP A 106 9.71 -8.53 -7.94
N LYS A 107 10.47 -7.47 -8.27
CA LYS A 107 11.40 -7.48 -9.40
C LYS A 107 12.60 -8.43 -9.24
N LYS A 108 12.87 -8.92 -8.02
CA LYS A 108 13.94 -9.88 -7.71
C LYS A 108 13.46 -11.35 -7.80
N TYR A 109 12.14 -11.57 -7.82
CA TYR A 109 11.51 -12.91 -7.86
C TYR A 109 10.82 -13.22 -9.21
N ASN A 110 10.80 -12.27 -10.14
CA ASN A 110 10.48 -12.46 -11.55
C ASN A 110 11.76 -12.54 -12.37
#